data_AF-A0A497TB81-F1
#
_entry.id   AF-A0A497TB81-F1
#
_cell.length_a   1.000
_cell.length_b   1.000
_cell.length_c   1.000
_cell.angle_alpha   90.00
_cell.angle_beta   90.00
_cell.angle_gamma   90.00
#
_symmetry.space_group_name_H-M   'P 1'
#
loop_
_entity.id
_entity.type
_entity.pdbx_description
1 polymer ?
#
loop_
_entity_poly.entity_id
_entity_poly.type
_entity_poly.pdbx_seq_one_letter_code
_entity_poly.pdbx_strand_id
1 'polypeptide(L)'
;MKKGFIYIVEIIVIGLFVFVAMLQFTYLPYIDSSWEYTKLKMQANDLVFFLEKNRTDWFNSTQVSSVLSHFLPSSILYSLRIENTIKPRIVVGCLCNDSEFNDLQNILTNVTLNRPVRFVLDQIDPDNPAFSHIYDVVFLKNRALGNYYSRIRSYLGADKGIVEFRNLEQSEIDSVQSDFFNLVWNNSLSPNSNDVVFSDTADPENRFYTVKKLFYHIPVFTEDFENGASDWIASGDWNVNSGWYEGYNDTGPDNFSKSYYNEWFSGPYTLSGDFYIFNELGLGKNAVFFVGYRNENNYIRVRFDNVSGKIGVEEIVSGAINNLGSVNYPVNHSVWNRIEIYLGNRVKVYINKSLVLTSLPVSFEPSLNSRVGVGVDYGKTGFDNISLRYGKEKTFQGFSLTKVYPKDDRKEKIILLQNVTSVPVCILNQHIVDGSGRTAWLSGGVETNEIKTLIKSLIVWAAGNKYTVIDNELKKPASAALFKSFSENMPETVKIVLTLGYAF
;
A
#
# COMPACT_ATOMS: atom_id res chain seq x y z
N MET A 1 -89.04 38.92 0.35
CA MET A 1 -87.70 38.40 0.75
C MET A 1 -87.44 37.13 -0.03
N LYS A 2 -86.34 37.02 -0.80
CA LYS A 2 -85.71 35.74 -1.27
C LYS A 2 -84.76 35.83 -2.49
N LYS A 3 -84.48 37.00 -3.08
CA LYS A 3 -83.43 37.11 -4.13
C LYS A 3 -82.10 37.68 -3.63
N GLY A 4 -82.12 38.75 -2.84
CA GLY A 4 -80.89 39.36 -2.31
C GLY A 4 -80.08 38.46 -1.37
N PHE A 5 -80.74 37.64 -0.54
CA PHE A 5 -80.07 36.70 0.35
C PHE A 5 -79.34 35.58 -0.44
N ILE A 6 -79.93 35.12 -1.54
CA ILE A 6 -79.33 34.10 -2.41
C ILE A 6 -78.06 34.64 -3.05
N TYR A 7 -78.07 35.88 -3.57
CA TYR A 7 -76.87 36.50 -4.14
C TYR A 7 -75.75 36.70 -3.12
N ILE A 8 -76.07 37.07 -1.88
CA ILE A 8 -75.06 37.21 -0.82
C ILE A 8 -74.44 35.85 -0.49
N VAL A 9 -75.25 34.80 -0.37
CA VAL A 9 -74.76 33.44 -0.12
C VAL A 9 -73.89 32.95 -1.29
N GLU A 10 -74.29 33.22 -2.54
CA GLU A 10 -73.55 32.83 -3.73
C GLU A 10 -72.19 33.53 -3.83
N ILE A 11 -72.13 34.84 -3.52
CA ILE A 11 -70.86 35.58 -3.46
C ILE A 11 -69.95 35.03 -2.36
N ILE A 12 -70.50 34.70 -1.19
CA ILE A 12 -69.73 34.09 -0.09
C ILE A 12 -69.18 32.73 -0.53
N VAL A 13 -70.01 31.88 -1.14
CA VAL A 13 -69.60 30.54 -1.61
C VAL A 13 -68.53 30.64 -2.70
N ILE A 14 -68.68 31.54 -3.67
CA ILE A 14 -67.67 31.76 -4.73
C ILE A 14 -66.37 32.29 -4.11
N GLY A 15 -66.46 33.25 -3.18
CA GLY A 15 -65.29 33.75 -2.46
C GLY A 15 -64.55 32.65 -1.69
N LEU A 16 -65.30 31.77 -1.03
CA LEU A 16 -64.74 30.62 -0.30
C LEU A 16 -64.10 29.61 -1.26
N PHE A 17 -64.71 29.37 -2.42
CA PHE A 17 -64.15 28.49 -3.46
C PHE A 17 -62.84 29.03 -4.03
N VAL A 18 -62.79 30.34 -4.34
CA VAL A 18 -61.59 31.01 -4.83
C VAL A 18 -60.49 30.99 -3.76
N PHE A 19 -60.84 31.23 -2.50
CA PHE A 19 -59.90 31.20 -1.38
C PHE A 19 -59.32 29.79 -1.14
N VAL A 20 -60.17 28.75 -1.18
CA VAL A 20 -59.73 27.35 -1.06
C VAL A 20 -58.85 26.95 -2.25
N ALA A 21 -59.20 27.36 -3.47
CA ALA A 21 -58.37 27.12 -4.65
C ALA A 21 -57.01 27.82 -4.54
N MET A 22 -56.97 29.09 -4.13
CA MET A 22 -55.72 29.80 -3.87
C MET A 22 -54.88 29.10 -2.82
N LEU A 23 -55.48 28.69 -1.68
CA LEU A 23 -54.80 27.93 -0.64
C LEU A 23 -54.17 26.65 -1.20
N GLN A 24 -54.92 25.85 -1.97
CA GLN A 24 -54.40 24.63 -2.59
C GLN A 24 -53.21 24.90 -3.53
N PHE A 25 -53.22 25.99 -4.30
CA PHE A 25 -52.11 26.35 -5.18
C PHE A 25 -50.91 26.93 -4.42
N THR A 26 -51.11 27.63 -3.30
CA THR A 26 -50.00 28.08 -2.43
C THR A 26 -49.33 26.96 -1.64
N TYR A 27 -50.02 25.83 -1.42
CA TYR A 27 -49.46 24.64 -0.77
C TYR A 27 -48.81 23.65 -1.75
N LEU A 28 -48.71 23.99 -3.04
CA LEU A 28 -47.82 23.22 -3.93
C LEU A 28 -46.39 23.34 -3.38
N PRO A 29 -45.78 22.24 -2.91
CA PRO A 29 -44.40 22.28 -2.46
C PRO A 29 -43.56 22.82 -3.62
N TYR A 30 -42.74 23.83 -3.34
CA TYR A 30 -41.77 24.33 -4.30
C TYR A 30 -40.94 23.14 -4.79
N ILE A 31 -41.21 22.68 -6.02
CA ILE A 31 -40.43 21.62 -6.64
C ILE A 31 -39.10 22.27 -6.97
N ASP A 32 -38.14 22.16 -6.04
CA ASP A 32 -36.76 22.57 -6.25
C ASP A 32 -36.34 21.96 -7.60
N SER A 33 -36.05 22.80 -8.60
CA SER A 33 -36.00 22.31 -9.97
C SER A 33 -34.89 21.28 -10.09
N SER A 34 -35.26 20.01 -10.34
CA SER A 34 -34.31 18.90 -10.51
C SER A 34 -33.34 19.16 -11.67
N TRP A 35 -33.61 20.16 -12.51
CA TRP A 35 -32.78 20.65 -13.58
C TRP A 35 -31.40 21.13 -13.14
N GLU A 36 -31.30 21.87 -12.01
CA GLU A 36 -29.99 22.34 -11.52
C GLU A 36 -29.09 21.16 -11.15
N TYR A 37 -29.63 20.23 -10.38
CA TYR A 37 -28.95 18.99 -10.00
C TYR A 37 -28.61 18.13 -11.24
N THR A 38 -29.57 17.97 -12.17
CA THR A 38 -29.39 17.17 -13.39
C THR A 38 -28.29 17.76 -14.26
N LYS A 39 -28.24 19.09 -14.42
CA LYS A 39 -27.19 19.80 -15.15
C LYS A 39 -25.82 19.56 -14.50
N LEU A 40 -25.70 19.79 -13.18
CA LEU A 40 -24.46 19.55 -12.46
C LEU A 40 -24.01 18.08 -12.55
N LYS A 41 -24.94 17.13 -12.46
CA LYS A 41 -24.66 15.70 -12.59
C LYS A 41 -24.15 15.33 -13.98
N MET A 42 -24.78 15.85 -15.04
CA MET A 42 -24.31 15.64 -16.42
C MET A 42 -22.92 16.24 -16.63
N GLN A 43 -22.70 17.48 -16.18
CA GLN A 43 -21.38 18.13 -16.25
C GLN A 43 -20.31 17.36 -15.47
N ALA A 44 -20.62 16.88 -14.26
CA ALA A 44 -19.70 16.08 -13.46
C ALA A 44 -19.32 14.78 -14.20
N ASN A 45 -20.29 14.10 -14.82
CA ASN A 45 -20.01 12.89 -15.60
C ASN A 45 -19.08 13.19 -16.79
N ASP A 46 -19.41 14.20 -17.60
CA ASP A 46 -18.62 14.57 -18.78
C ASP A 46 -17.19 14.96 -18.39
N LEU A 47 -17.02 15.73 -17.33
CA LEU A 47 -15.71 16.14 -16.82
C LEU A 47 -14.88 14.97 -16.33
N VAL A 48 -15.50 14.01 -15.63
CA VAL A 48 -14.77 12.84 -15.15
C VAL A 48 -14.22 12.01 -16.31
N PHE A 49 -15.03 11.77 -17.36
CA PHE A 49 -14.57 11.06 -18.55
C PHE A 49 -13.53 11.85 -19.35
N PHE A 50 -13.69 13.17 -19.45
CA PHE A 50 -12.74 14.04 -20.12
C PHE A 50 -11.35 14.04 -19.46
N LEU A 51 -11.31 14.18 -18.12
CA LEU A 51 -10.08 14.16 -17.34
C LEU A 51 -9.32 12.85 -17.51
N GLU A 52 -10.03 11.71 -17.52
CA GLU A 52 -9.43 10.40 -17.77
C GLU A 52 -8.88 10.27 -19.19
N LYS A 53 -9.65 10.70 -20.20
CA LYS A 53 -9.21 10.66 -21.61
C LYS A 53 -7.95 11.48 -21.85
N ASN A 54 -7.79 12.60 -21.13
CA ASN A 54 -6.60 13.45 -21.18
C ASN A 54 -5.44 12.95 -20.31
N ARG A 55 -5.58 11.80 -19.64
CA ARG A 55 -4.57 11.23 -18.74
C ARG A 55 -4.16 12.21 -17.63
N THR A 56 -5.13 12.95 -17.09
CA THR A 56 -4.90 13.85 -15.95
C THR A 56 -4.48 13.04 -14.73
N ASP A 57 -3.47 13.49 -13.98
CA ASP A 57 -3.15 12.88 -12.70
C ASP A 57 -4.18 13.29 -11.65
N TRP A 58 -5.06 12.35 -11.31
CA TRP A 58 -6.12 12.52 -10.32
C TRP A 58 -5.62 12.85 -8.92
N PHE A 59 -4.36 12.52 -8.60
CA PHE A 59 -3.76 12.80 -7.30
C PHE A 59 -3.12 14.19 -7.23
N ASN A 60 -2.98 14.87 -8.38
CA ASN A 60 -2.42 16.21 -8.45
C ASN A 60 -3.54 17.26 -8.45
N SER A 61 -3.81 17.83 -7.26
CA SER A 61 -4.85 18.85 -7.09
C SER A 61 -4.66 20.08 -7.97
N THR A 62 -3.42 20.46 -8.26
CA THR A 62 -3.10 21.62 -9.12
C THR A 62 -3.44 21.31 -10.57
N GLN A 63 -3.03 20.14 -11.06
CA GLN A 63 -3.34 19.72 -12.43
C GLN A 63 -4.86 19.59 -12.62
N VAL A 64 -5.56 18.90 -11.71
CA VAL A 64 -7.02 18.75 -11.81
C VAL A 64 -7.71 20.12 -11.76
N SER A 65 -7.32 20.99 -10.84
CA SER A 65 -7.91 22.34 -10.72
C SER A 65 -7.68 23.18 -11.97
N SER A 66 -6.48 23.12 -12.56
CA SER A 66 -6.17 23.86 -13.79
C SER A 66 -7.09 23.45 -14.94
N VAL A 67 -7.38 22.16 -15.08
CA VAL A 67 -8.29 21.66 -16.11
C VAL A 67 -9.74 22.03 -15.78
N LEU A 68 -10.20 21.78 -14.56
CA LEU A 68 -11.59 22.04 -14.16
C LEU A 68 -11.97 23.52 -14.25
N SER A 69 -11.06 24.42 -13.88
CA SER A 69 -11.28 25.88 -13.95
C SER A 69 -11.53 26.39 -15.38
N HIS A 70 -11.13 25.65 -16.41
CA HIS A 70 -11.41 26.01 -17.81
C HIS A 70 -12.86 25.71 -18.22
N PHE A 71 -13.49 24.69 -17.62
CA PHE A 71 -14.82 24.22 -17.99
C PHE A 71 -15.92 24.68 -17.03
N LEU A 72 -15.55 25.01 -15.80
CA LEU A 72 -16.49 25.41 -14.76
C LEU A 72 -16.47 26.93 -14.56
N PRO A 73 -17.65 27.59 -14.54
CA PRO A 73 -17.74 28.98 -14.13
C PRO A 73 -17.37 29.13 -12.65
N SER A 74 -16.96 30.33 -12.25
CA SER A 74 -16.54 30.62 -10.86
C SER A 74 -17.64 30.43 -9.80
N SER A 75 -18.90 30.31 -10.21
CA SER A 75 -20.03 30.02 -9.32
C SER A 75 -20.17 28.54 -8.94
N ILE A 76 -19.47 27.64 -9.65
CA ILE A 76 -19.47 26.20 -9.38
C ILE A 76 -18.17 25.83 -8.67
N LEU A 77 -18.31 25.30 -7.46
CA LEU A 77 -17.23 24.70 -6.68
C LEU A 77 -17.21 23.19 -6.91
N TYR A 78 -16.06 22.57 -6.63
CA TYR A 78 -15.87 21.14 -6.81
C TYR A 78 -15.08 20.52 -5.66
N SER A 79 -15.42 19.29 -5.31
CA SER A 79 -14.64 18.42 -4.42
C SER A 79 -14.23 17.17 -5.18
N LEU A 80 -13.01 16.70 -4.92
CA LEU A 80 -12.47 15.49 -5.53
C LEU A 80 -12.03 14.54 -4.42
N ARG A 81 -12.63 13.35 -4.41
CA ARG A 81 -12.27 12.26 -3.51
C ARG A 81 -11.93 11.01 -4.30
N ILE A 82 -10.86 10.34 -3.91
CA ILE A 82 -10.48 9.03 -4.44
C ILE A 82 -10.69 8.00 -3.32
N GLU A 83 -11.49 6.99 -3.61
CA GLU A 83 -11.81 5.88 -2.71
C GLU A 83 -11.08 4.60 -3.15
N ASN A 84 -10.89 3.67 -2.21
CA ASN A 84 -10.14 2.43 -2.38
C ASN A 84 -8.68 2.64 -2.80
N THR A 85 -8.05 3.68 -2.25
CA THR A 85 -6.70 4.06 -2.62
C THR A 85 -5.80 4.33 -1.43
N ILE A 86 -4.51 4.05 -1.59
CA ILE A 86 -3.49 4.42 -0.60
C ILE A 86 -3.23 5.92 -0.68
N LYS A 87 -3.23 6.61 0.47
CA LYS A 87 -2.90 8.04 0.51
C LYS A 87 -1.47 8.29 0.01
N PRO A 88 -1.22 9.30 -0.84
CA PRO A 88 0.13 9.61 -1.33
C PRO A 88 1.05 10.15 -0.22
N ARG A 89 0.46 10.69 0.85
CA ARG A 89 1.14 11.12 2.07
C ARG A 89 0.38 10.57 3.27
N ILE A 90 1.08 9.86 4.14
CA ILE A 90 0.53 9.30 5.39
C ILE A 90 1.27 9.96 6.55
N VAL A 91 0.53 10.66 7.41
CA VAL A 91 1.10 11.27 8.62
C VAL A 91 0.93 10.30 9.78
N VAL A 92 2.04 9.86 10.36
CA VAL A 92 2.09 8.88 11.44
C VAL A 92 2.53 9.58 12.72
N GLY A 93 1.72 9.47 13.77
CA GLY A 93 2.10 9.85 15.11
C GLY A 93 2.68 8.65 15.86
N CYS A 94 3.90 8.75 16.37
CA CYS A 94 4.58 7.67 17.08
C CYS A 94 4.53 7.92 18.59
N LEU A 95 3.74 7.13 19.31
CA LEU A 95 3.74 7.14 20.77
C LEU A 95 4.86 6.25 21.29
N CYS A 96 6.08 6.79 21.27
CA CYS A 96 7.30 6.01 21.36
C CYS A 96 8.46 6.83 21.95
N ASN A 97 9.44 6.14 22.54
CA ASN A 97 10.71 6.78 22.92
C ASN A 97 11.61 7.02 21.70
N ASP A 98 12.73 7.72 21.89
CA ASP A 98 13.62 8.10 20.79
C ASP A 98 14.19 6.90 20.01
N SER A 99 14.49 5.79 20.69
CA SER A 99 14.95 4.57 20.03
C SER A 99 13.86 3.97 19.15
N GLU A 100 12.65 3.83 19.70
CA GLU A 100 11.49 3.30 19.00
C GLU A 100 11.06 4.22 17.83
N PHE A 101 11.24 5.54 17.98
CA PHE A 101 11.01 6.52 16.91
C PHE A 101 11.97 6.30 15.74
N ASN A 102 13.28 6.17 16.02
CA ASN A 102 14.30 5.92 15.00
C ASN A 102 14.08 4.56 14.31
N ASP A 103 13.72 3.53 15.07
CA ASP A 103 13.37 2.22 14.52
C ASP A 103 12.18 2.32 13.55
N LEU A 104 11.12 3.04 13.95
CA LEU A 104 9.96 3.23 13.10
C LEU A 104 10.27 4.09 11.87
N GLN A 105 11.16 5.08 11.98
CA GLN A 105 11.62 5.88 10.85
C GLN A 105 12.32 5.00 9.80
N ASN A 106 13.13 4.04 10.24
CA ASN A 106 13.78 3.05 9.37
C ASN A 106 12.77 2.09 8.73
N ILE A 107 11.68 1.75 9.42
CA ILE A 107 10.59 0.92 8.86
C ILE A 107 9.79 1.71 7.81
N LEU A 108 9.48 2.97 8.09
CA LEU A 108 8.63 3.84 7.30
C LEU A 108 9.38 4.63 6.23
N THR A 109 10.35 4.00 5.57
CA THR A 109 10.94 4.55 4.35
C THR A 109 9.89 4.77 3.27
N ASN A 110 10.05 5.82 2.46
CA ASN A 110 9.16 6.07 1.33
C ASN A 110 9.16 4.86 0.39
N VAL A 111 8.00 4.56 -0.20
CA VAL A 111 7.88 3.43 -1.13
C VAL A 111 7.17 3.85 -2.39
N THR A 112 7.55 3.22 -3.49
CA THR A 112 6.84 3.33 -4.75
C THR A 112 6.03 2.05 -4.95
N LEU A 113 4.72 2.15 -4.74
CA LEU A 113 3.75 1.15 -5.20
C LEU A 113 3.35 1.55 -6.63
N ASN A 114 2.07 1.69 -6.96
CA ASN A 114 1.70 2.29 -8.27
C ASN A 114 2.08 3.77 -8.39
N ARG A 115 2.39 4.41 -7.26
CA ARG A 115 2.81 5.80 -7.12
C ARG A 115 3.67 5.94 -5.87
N PRO A 116 4.44 7.03 -5.73
CA PRO A 116 5.15 7.33 -4.51
C PRO A 116 4.17 7.48 -3.33
N VAL A 117 4.48 6.81 -2.22
CA VAL A 117 3.81 6.94 -0.93
C VAL A 117 4.85 7.47 0.05
N ARG A 118 4.59 8.66 0.58
CA ARG A 118 5.47 9.34 1.53
C ARG A 118 4.95 9.19 2.95
N PHE A 119 5.84 8.82 3.87
CA PHE A 119 5.54 8.82 5.29
C PHE A 119 6.10 10.08 5.94
N VAL A 120 5.29 10.72 6.78
CA VAL A 120 5.74 11.80 7.66
C VAL A 120 5.55 11.31 9.08
N LEU A 121 6.63 11.28 9.85
CA LEU A 121 6.64 10.72 11.19
C LEU A 121 6.85 11.84 12.22
N ASP A 122 5.93 11.95 13.17
CA ASP A 122 6.02 12.87 14.30
C ASP A 122 6.01 12.08 15.61
N GLN A 123 6.89 12.44 16.54
CA GLN A 123 6.91 11.83 17.86
C GLN A 123 5.79 12.45 18.73
N ILE A 124 5.02 11.60 19.40
CA ILE A 124 4.00 12.01 20.37
C ILE A 124 4.59 11.83 21.76
N ASP A 125 4.42 12.86 22.60
CA ASP A 125 4.77 12.80 24.02
C ASP A 125 4.11 11.58 24.71
N PRO A 126 4.91 10.61 25.20
CA PRO A 126 4.41 9.42 25.89
C PRO A 126 3.62 9.74 27.18
N ASP A 127 3.95 10.83 27.86
CA ASP A 127 3.36 11.18 29.16
C ASP A 127 2.01 11.89 28.99
N ASN A 128 1.78 12.53 27.84
CA ASN A 128 0.51 13.16 27.50
C ASN A 128 0.19 13.00 26.00
N PRO A 129 -0.25 11.80 25.57
CA PRO A 129 -0.56 11.52 24.18
C PRO A 129 -1.67 12.43 23.68
N ALA A 130 -1.29 13.32 22.76
CA ALA A 130 -2.21 14.08 21.95
C ALA A 130 -2.63 13.23 20.75
N PHE A 131 -3.82 12.61 20.82
CA PHE A 131 -4.47 11.95 19.69
C PHE A 131 -4.97 13.00 18.67
N SER A 132 -4.04 13.75 18.09
CA SER A 132 -4.30 14.85 17.18
C SER A 132 -4.87 14.36 15.85
N HIS A 133 -5.86 15.08 15.31
CA HIS A 133 -6.48 14.74 14.04
C HIS A 133 -5.57 15.03 12.82
N ILE A 134 -4.39 15.62 13.04
CA ILE A 134 -3.37 15.77 12.00
C ILE A 134 -2.79 14.42 11.58
N TYR A 135 -2.76 13.44 12.49
CA TYR A 135 -2.27 12.10 12.22
C TYR A 135 -3.34 11.31 11.45
N ASP A 136 -2.91 10.56 10.44
CA ASP A 136 -3.73 9.53 9.80
C ASP A 136 -3.73 8.25 10.65
N VAL A 137 -2.59 7.94 11.25
CA VAL A 137 -2.37 6.76 12.08
C VAL A 137 -1.56 7.12 13.31
N VAL A 138 -1.92 6.58 14.47
CA VAL A 138 -1.04 6.53 15.65
C VAL A 138 -0.47 5.14 15.78
N PHE A 139 0.86 5.03 15.80
CA PHE A 139 1.57 3.80 16.10
C PHE A 139 2.08 3.85 17.54
N LEU A 140 1.96 2.74 18.27
CA LEU A 140 2.47 2.61 19.62
C LEU A 140 3.08 1.23 19.86
N LYS A 141 4.10 1.20 20.72
CA LYS A 141 4.81 -0.01 21.12
C LYS A 141 4.84 -0.11 22.64
N ASN A 142 4.29 -1.20 23.20
CA ASN A 142 4.31 -1.46 24.64
C ASN A 142 3.88 -0.25 25.52
N ARG A 143 2.77 0.42 25.17
CA ARG A 143 2.19 1.54 25.95
C ARG A 143 0.73 1.27 26.29
N ALA A 144 0.33 1.62 27.51
CA ALA A 144 -1.05 1.50 27.96
C ALA A 144 -1.92 2.66 27.45
N LEU A 145 -3.16 2.34 27.06
CA LEU A 145 -4.10 3.29 26.48
C LEU A 145 -5.33 3.60 27.35
N GLY A 146 -5.56 2.85 28.43
CA GLY A 146 -6.79 2.89 29.22
C GLY A 146 -7.23 4.29 29.68
N ASN A 147 -6.29 5.18 30.00
CA ASN A 147 -6.58 6.54 30.46
C ASN A 147 -7.05 7.50 29.36
N TYR A 148 -7.03 7.09 28.08
CA TYR A 148 -7.28 7.97 26.94
C TYR A 148 -8.54 7.63 26.15
N TYR A 149 -9.46 6.85 26.74
CA TYR A 149 -10.66 6.33 26.06
C TYR A 149 -11.44 7.38 25.26
N SER A 150 -11.76 8.53 25.86
CA SER A 150 -12.54 9.59 25.20
C SER A 150 -11.78 10.25 24.03
N ARG A 151 -10.48 10.47 24.19
CA ARG A 151 -9.61 11.02 23.13
C ARG A 151 -9.49 10.04 21.96
N ILE A 152 -9.28 8.75 22.25
CA ILE A 152 -9.23 7.69 21.24
C ILE A 152 -10.55 7.59 20.48
N ARG A 153 -11.69 7.63 21.19
CA ARG A 153 -13.01 7.61 20.54
C ARG A 153 -13.20 8.76 19.57
N SER A 154 -12.86 9.99 19.97
CA SER A 154 -12.92 11.17 19.10
C SER A 154 -12.04 11.00 17.86
N TYR A 155 -10.80 10.55 18.06
CA TYR A 155 -9.83 10.35 16.99
C TYR A 155 -10.30 9.27 16.00
N LEU A 156 -10.75 8.10 16.47
CA LEU A 156 -11.28 7.04 15.63
C LEU A 156 -12.59 7.44 14.92
N GLY A 157 -13.43 8.28 15.56
CA GLY A 157 -14.64 8.84 14.95
C GLY A 157 -14.35 9.72 13.73
N ALA A 158 -13.15 10.29 13.63
CA ALA A 158 -12.69 11.05 12.46
C ALA A 158 -12.09 10.17 11.33
N ASP A 159 -12.44 8.87 11.29
CA ASP A 159 -11.96 7.86 10.33
C ASP A 159 -10.42 7.65 10.35
N LYS A 160 -9.82 7.73 11.53
CA LYS A 160 -8.37 7.56 11.75
C LYS A 160 -7.99 6.15 12.19
N GLY A 161 -6.68 5.86 12.17
CA GLY A 161 -6.10 4.56 12.49
C GLY A 161 -5.28 4.51 13.77
N ILE A 162 -5.29 3.38 14.49
CA ILE A 162 -4.30 3.08 15.55
C ILE A 162 -3.68 1.70 15.30
N VAL A 163 -2.36 1.58 15.40
CA VAL A 163 -1.63 0.31 15.31
C VAL A 163 -0.87 0.09 16.61
N GLU A 164 -1.23 -0.96 17.36
CA GLU A 164 -0.59 -1.36 18.61
C GLU A 164 0.30 -2.58 18.38
N PHE A 165 1.61 -2.43 18.60
CA PHE A 165 2.57 -3.53 18.63
C PHE A 165 2.96 -3.85 20.08
N ARG A 166 2.32 -4.85 20.67
CA ARG A 166 2.46 -5.14 22.10
C ARG A 166 2.12 -6.58 22.44
N ASN A 167 2.91 -7.15 23.34
CA ASN A 167 2.55 -8.39 24.04
C ASN A 167 1.60 -8.04 25.19
N LEU A 168 0.35 -8.49 25.12
CA LEU A 168 -0.67 -8.22 26.13
C LEU A 168 -0.76 -9.35 27.17
N GLU A 169 -0.98 -8.97 28.42
CA GLU A 169 -1.37 -9.86 29.53
C GLU A 169 -2.85 -9.70 29.88
N GLN A 170 -3.41 -10.63 30.68
CA GLN A 170 -4.83 -10.62 31.05
C GLN A 170 -5.25 -9.30 31.72
N SER A 171 -4.41 -8.74 32.59
CA SER A 171 -4.66 -7.47 33.30
C SER A 171 -4.63 -6.25 32.39
N GLU A 172 -4.07 -6.38 31.18
CA GLU A 172 -3.89 -5.30 30.21
C GLU A 172 -5.01 -5.25 29.16
N ILE A 173 -5.93 -6.22 29.19
CA ILE A 173 -7.16 -6.19 28.38
C ILE A 173 -8.18 -5.28 29.07
N ASP A 174 -7.98 -3.97 28.94
CA ASP A 174 -8.86 -2.95 29.50
C ASP A 174 -9.99 -2.56 28.52
N SER A 175 -10.78 -1.53 28.87
CA SER A 175 -11.88 -1.03 28.04
C SER A 175 -11.46 -0.59 26.63
N VAL A 176 -10.26 -0.05 26.44
CA VAL A 176 -9.72 0.36 25.13
C VAL A 176 -9.42 -0.87 24.29
N GLN A 177 -8.70 -1.86 24.83
CA GLN A 177 -8.43 -3.11 24.12
C GLN A 177 -9.74 -3.85 23.80
N SER A 178 -10.69 -3.87 24.73
CA SER A 178 -11.96 -4.55 24.55
C SER A 178 -12.91 -3.88 23.55
N ASP A 179 -13.07 -2.55 23.63
CA ASP A 179 -14.07 -1.84 22.83
C ASP A 179 -13.53 -1.38 21.47
N PHE A 180 -12.29 -0.89 21.41
CA PHE A 180 -11.72 -0.36 20.17
C PHE A 180 -10.97 -1.43 19.39
N PHE A 181 -10.09 -2.20 20.03
CA PHE A 181 -9.35 -3.27 19.35
C PHE A 181 -10.14 -4.59 19.24
N ASN A 182 -11.28 -4.69 19.93
CA ASN A 182 -12.12 -5.89 19.97
C ASN A 182 -11.37 -7.13 20.47
N LEU A 183 -10.62 -6.97 21.57
CA LEU A 183 -9.79 -8.02 22.15
C LEU A 183 -10.41 -8.57 23.44
N VAL A 184 -10.23 -9.87 23.67
CA VAL A 184 -10.55 -10.54 24.93
C VAL A 184 -9.45 -11.54 25.28
N TRP A 185 -9.20 -11.74 26.57
CA TRP A 185 -8.33 -12.81 27.04
C TRP A 185 -9.08 -14.16 27.01
N ASN A 186 -8.50 -15.16 26.34
CA ASN A 186 -9.09 -16.48 26.17
C ASN A 186 -8.18 -17.58 26.73
N ASN A 187 -8.49 -18.02 27.95
CA ASN A 187 -7.70 -19.04 28.66
C ASN A 187 -7.61 -20.39 27.94
N SER A 188 -8.56 -20.70 27.04
CA SER A 188 -8.59 -21.94 26.25
C SER A 188 -7.50 -21.98 25.18
N LEU A 189 -6.92 -20.83 24.81
CA LEU A 189 -5.79 -20.78 23.89
C LEU A 189 -4.53 -21.35 24.54
N SER A 190 -3.81 -22.19 23.78
CA SER A 190 -2.60 -22.88 24.23
C SER A 190 -1.46 -22.64 23.24
N PRO A 191 -0.73 -21.52 23.33
CA PRO A 191 0.38 -21.25 22.42
C PRO A 191 1.52 -22.27 22.59
N ASN A 192 1.94 -22.97 21.52
CA ASN A 192 2.91 -24.08 21.60
C ASN A 192 3.93 -24.22 20.44
N SER A 193 4.00 -23.24 19.54
CA SER A 193 4.79 -23.21 18.29
C SER A 193 5.06 -21.77 17.86
N ASN A 194 6.23 -21.43 17.34
CA ASN A 194 6.51 -20.06 16.91
C ASN A 194 6.15 -19.78 15.44
N ASP A 195 5.63 -20.79 14.73
CA ASP A 195 5.29 -20.66 13.32
C ASP A 195 3.93 -19.96 13.15
N VAL A 196 3.99 -18.75 12.61
CA VAL A 196 2.82 -17.90 12.37
C VAL A 196 2.59 -17.79 10.88
N VAL A 197 1.34 -17.89 10.44
CA VAL A 197 0.94 -17.82 9.03
C VAL A 197 -0.20 -16.84 8.86
N PHE A 198 -0.42 -16.40 7.62
CA PHE A 198 -1.68 -15.71 7.30
C PHE A 198 -2.86 -16.65 7.49
N SER A 199 -3.93 -16.15 8.12
CA SER A 199 -5.19 -16.88 8.23
C SER A 199 -5.78 -17.18 6.85
N ASP A 200 -6.38 -18.36 6.70
CA ASP A 200 -7.17 -18.71 5.51
C ASP A 200 -8.39 -17.80 5.34
N THR A 201 -8.88 -17.19 6.42
CA THR A 201 -9.97 -16.21 6.35
C THR A 201 -9.54 -14.89 5.70
N ALA A 202 -8.23 -14.65 5.51
CA ALA A 202 -7.71 -13.60 4.65
C ALA A 202 -7.76 -14.06 3.17
N ASP A 203 -8.97 -14.31 2.68
CA ASP A 203 -9.33 -14.54 1.28
C ASP A 203 -9.61 -13.20 0.58
N PRO A 204 -9.33 -13.02 -0.73
CA PRO A 204 -9.80 -11.89 -1.54
C PRO A 204 -11.23 -11.35 -1.27
N GLU A 205 -12.19 -12.20 -0.87
CA GLU A 205 -13.55 -11.77 -0.52
C GLU A 205 -13.63 -11.05 0.84
N ASN A 206 -12.66 -11.28 1.73
CA ASN A 206 -12.56 -10.61 3.01
C ASN A 206 -11.96 -9.21 2.84
N ARG A 207 -12.69 -8.20 3.31
CA ARG A 207 -12.23 -6.79 3.40
C ARG A 207 -10.87 -6.59 4.07
N PHE A 208 -10.47 -7.47 4.98
CA PHE A 208 -9.17 -7.42 5.65
C PHE A 208 -8.02 -8.05 4.84
N TYR A 209 -8.31 -8.70 3.71
CA TYR A 209 -7.31 -9.20 2.76
C TYR A 209 -6.34 -8.14 2.28
N THR A 210 -6.77 -6.87 2.31
CA THR A 210 -5.94 -5.72 1.95
C THR A 210 -4.59 -5.72 2.68
N VAL A 211 -4.51 -6.12 3.95
CA VAL A 211 -3.22 -6.18 4.67
C VAL A 211 -2.30 -7.26 4.09
N LYS A 212 -2.82 -8.46 3.83
CA LYS A 212 -2.08 -9.55 3.18
C LYS A 212 -1.59 -9.14 1.79
N LYS A 213 -2.45 -8.45 1.03
CA LYS A 213 -2.11 -7.89 -0.28
C LYS A 213 -0.99 -6.84 -0.16
N LEU A 214 -1.12 -5.87 0.75
CA LEU A 214 -0.09 -4.86 0.98
C LEU A 214 1.25 -5.50 1.35
N PHE A 215 1.25 -6.51 2.22
CA PHE A 215 2.47 -7.21 2.64
C PHE A 215 3.27 -7.78 1.47
N TYR A 216 2.62 -8.41 0.49
CA TYR A 216 3.32 -8.99 -0.66
C TYR A 216 3.70 -7.96 -1.75
N HIS A 217 3.13 -6.75 -1.70
CA HIS A 217 3.35 -5.73 -2.71
C HIS A 217 4.24 -4.57 -2.24
N ILE A 218 4.32 -4.33 -0.93
CA ILE A 218 5.25 -3.38 -0.33
C ILE A 218 6.66 -3.99 -0.39
N PRO A 219 7.65 -3.26 -0.95
CA PRO A 219 9.03 -3.68 -0.90
C PRO A 219 9.53 -3.79 0.55
N VAL A 220 10.17 -4.92 0.84
CA VAL A 220 10.91 -5.19 2.09
C VAL A 220 12.23 -4.41 2.10
N PHE A 221 12.77 -4.20 0.92
CA PHE A 221 14.02 -3.50 0.66
C PHE A 221 13.87 -2.69 -0.61
N THR A 222 14.44 -1.48 -0.60
CA THR A 222 14.60 -0.60 -1.76
C THR A 222 15.95 0.07 -1.68
N GLU A 223 16.61 0.20 -2.81
CA GLU A 223 17.89 0.89 -2.95
C GLU A 223 17.91 1.67 -4.25
N ASP A 224 18.12 2.98 -4.14
CA ASP A 224 18.27 3.92 -5.24
C ASP A 224 19.69 4.49 -5.32
N PHE A 225 20.60 4.08 -4.42
CA PHE A 225 22.03 4.44 -4.38
C PHE A 225 22.34 5.95 -4.28
N GLU A 226 21.33 6.81 -4.09
CA GLU A 226 21.49 8.26 -3.91
C GLU A 226 22.28 8.60 -2.64
N ASN A 227 22.25 7.70 -1.65
CA ASN A 227 22.96 7.84 -0.37
C ASN A 227 24.21 6.94 -0.27
N GLY A 228 24.68 6.39 -1.40
CA GLY A 228 25.81 5.48 -1.44
C GLY A 228 25.41 4.00 -1.41
N ALA A 229 26.39 3.12 -1.19
CA ALA A 229 26.21 1.66 -1.21
C ALA A 229 26.90 0.97 -0.02
N SER A 230 26.85 1.58 1.17
CA SER A 230 27.59 1.09 2.36
C SER A 230 27.16 -0.30 2.84
N ASP A 231 25.90 -0.66 2.60
CA ASP A 231 25.32 -1.95 3.03
C ASP A 231 25.52 -3.06 1.97
N TRP A 232 26.26 -2.75 0.90
CA TRP A 232 26.59 -3.69 -0.16
C TRP A 232 28.03 -4.17 -0.02
N ILE A 233 28.20 -5.50 -0.02
CA ILE A 233 29.52 -6.13 0.02
C ILE A 233 29.95 -6.40 -1.42
N ALA A 234 31.02 -5.74 -1.84
CA ALA A 234 31.55 -5.79 -3.19
C ALA A 234 32.85 -6.59 -3.29
N SER A 235 33.01 -7.31 -4.40
CA SER A 235 34.27 -7.86 -4.90
C SER A 235 34.47 -7.41 -6.35
N GLY A 236 35.65 -6.84 -6.63
CA GLY A 236 35.94 -6.18 -7.91
C GLY A 236 35.70 -4.67 -7.87
N ASP A 237 35.66 -4.04 -9.05
CA ASP A 237 35.55 -2.58 -9.17
C ASP A 237 34.10 -2.12 -9.15
N TRP A 238 33.73 -1.40 -8.09
CA TRP A 238 32.39 -0.85 -7.88
C TRP A 238 32.45 0.59 -7.39
N ASN A 239 31.61 1.45 -7.95
CA ASN A 239 31.51 2.84 -7.53
C ASN A 239 30.06 3.34 -7.65
N VAL A 240 29.67 4.28 -6.78
CA VAL A 240 28.40 5.01 -6.95
C VAL A 240 28.69 6.27 -7.76
N ASN A 241 28.04 6.40 -8.90
CA ASN A 241 28.23 7.50 -9.86
C ASN A 241 26.89 8.14 -10.18
N SER A 242 26.75 9.44 -9.86
CA SER A 242 25.54 10.23 -10.19
C SER A 242 24.21 9.60 -9.74
N GLY A 243 24.20 8.95 -8.57
CA GLY A 243 23.00 8.34 -7.99
C GLY A 243 22.74 6.89 -8.42
N TRP A 244 23.61 6.24 -9.21
CA TRP A 244 23.47 4.80 -9.50
C TRP A 244 24.75 4.02 -9.18
N TYR A 245 24.63 2.70 -9.07
CA TYR A 245 25.74 1.82 -8.69
C TYR A 245 26.36 1.14 -9.91
N GLU A 246 27.62 1.43 -10.19
CA GLU A 246 28.35 0.92 -11.35
C GLU A 246 29.30 -0.21 -10.97
N GLY A 247 29.23 -1.31 -11.72
CA GLY A 247 30.23 -2.37 -11.70
C GLY A 247 31.05 -2.38 -12.98
N TYR A 248 32.35 -2.68 -12.85
CA TYR A 248 33.27 -2.89 -13.97
C TYR A 248 34.04 -4.21 -13.81
N ASN A 249 34.34 -4.84 -14.93
CA ASN A 249 35.17 -6.04 -14.99
C ASN A 249 35.78 -6.24 -16.38
N ASP A 250 37.09 -6.45 -16.45
CA ASP A 250 37.87 -6.67 -17.68
C ASP A 250 38.63 -8.01 -17.71
N THR A 251 38.45 -8.85 -16.68
CA THR A 251 39.28 -10.05 -16.48
C THR A 251 38.84 -11.30 -17.26
N GLY A 252 38.16 -11.09 -18.39
CA GLY A 252 37.62 -12.17 -19.24
C GLY A 252 36.28 -12.74 -18.74
N PRO A 253 35.58 -13.53 -19.58
CA PRO A 253 34.27 -14.07 -19.25
C PRO A 253 34.32 -15.08 -18.12
N ASP A 254 33.25 -15.13 -17.33
CA ASP A 254 33.04 -16.06 -16.19
C ASP A 254 33.95 -15.82 -14.97
N ASN A 255 34.73 -14.74 -14.96
CA ASN A 255 35.21 -14.08 -13.74
C ASN A 255 34.29 -12.89 -13.47
N PHE A 256 33.67 -12.77 -12.29
CA PHE A 256 32.63 -11.76 -12.05
C PHE A 256 33.09 -10.73 -11.04
N SER A 257 32.84 -9.45 -11.35
CA SER A 257 32.71 -8.45 -10.30
C SER A 257 31.32 -8.63 -9.68
N LYS A 258 31.24 -8.79 -8.37
CA LYS A 258 29.99 -9.09 -7.65
C LYS A 258 29.76 -8.08 -6.54
N SER A 259 28.51 -7.73 -6.31
CA SER A 259 28.10 -7.00 -5.13
C SER A 259 26.77 -7.53 -4.64
N TYR A 260 26.64 -7.75 -3.34
CA TYR A 260 25.41 -8.26 -2.74
C TYR A 260 25.05 -7.47 -1.48
N TYR A 261 23.75 -7.33 -1.26
CA TYR A 261 23.23 -6.63 -0.09
C TYR A 261 23.46 -7.48 1.17
N ASN A 262 23.96 -6.85 2.25
CA ASN A 262 24.41 -7.54 3.46
C ASN A 262 23.27 -7.96 4.42
N GLU A 263 22.08 -8.24 3.89
CA GLU A 263 20.93 -8.71 4.66
C GLU A 263 20.41 -10.04 4.13
N TRP A 264 19.88 -10.84 5.03
CA TRP A 264 19.31 -12.15 4.72
C TRP A 264 17.79 -12.06 4.59
N PHE A 265 17.27 -12.66 3.52
CA PHE A 265 15.84 -12.77 3.26
C PHE A 265 15.42 -14.23 3.22
N SER A 266 14.29 -14.55 3.84
CA SER A 266 13.72 -15.90 3.84
C SER A 266 12.57 -16.02 2.83
N GLY A 267 12.37 -17.23 2.32
CA GLY A 267 11.23 -17.57 1.47
C GLY A 267 11.39 -17.18 -0.01
N PRO A 268 10.38 -17.50 -0.83
CA PRO A 268 10.32 -16.99 -2.20
C PRO A 268 10.23 -15.46 -2.16
N TYR A 269 10.80 -14.80 -3.18
CA TYR A 269 10.75 -13.35 -3.33
C TYR A 269 10.87 -12.93 -4.79
N THR A 270 10.52 -11.68 -5.05
CA THR A 270 10.74 -11.01 -6.34
C THR A 270 11.77 -9.91 -6.14
N LEU A 271 12.90 -10.02 -6.83
CA LEU A 271 13.88 -8.96 -7.00
C LEU A 271 13.51 -8.15 -8.24
N SER A 272 13.46 -6.83 -8.15
CA SER A 272 13.38 -5.96 -9.32
C SER A 272 14.54 -4.98 -9.33
N GLY A 273 14.89 -4.47 -10.49
CA GLY A 273 15.91 -3.44 -10.61
C GLY A 273 15.98 -2.86 -12.01
N ASP A 274 16.58 -1.71 -12.13
CA ASP A 274 16.93 -1.10 -13.40
C ASP A 274 18.43 -1.35 -13.68
N PHE A 275 18.77 -1.57 -14.93
CA PHE A 275 20.16 -1.74 -15.36
C PHE A 275 20.45 -1.05 -16.68
N TYR A 276 21.68 -0.57 -16.82
CA TYR A 276 22.19 0.16 -17.97
C TYR A 276 23.51 -0.46 -18.44
N ILE A 277 23.51 -0.98 -19.67
CA ILE A 277 24.71 -1.56 -20.29
C ILE A 277 25.42 -0.48 -21.10
N PHE A 278 26.67 -0.19 -20.74
CA PHE A 278 27.51 0.79 -21.44
C PHE A 278 28.08 0.21 -22.74
N ASN A 279 28.14 1.04 -23.79
CA ASN A 279 28.62 0.65 -25.13
C ASN A 279 30.10 0.98 -25.35
N GLU A 280 30.94 0.87 -24.32
CA GLU A 280 32.24 1.55 -24.34
C GLU A 280 33.42 0.70 -24.83
N LEU A 281 33.32 -0.64 -24.96
CA LEU A 281 34.55 -1.45 -25.16
C LEU A 281 34.46 -2.66 -26.09
N GLY A 282 33.34 -2.96 -26.75
CA GLY A 282 33.22 -4.20 -27.55
C GLY A 282 33.41 -5.49 -26.74
N LEU A 283 33.44 -5.38 -25.39
CA LEU A 283 33.50 -6.47 -24.43
C LEU A 283 32.08 -6.93 -24.06
N GLY A 284 31.98 -8.20 -23.69
CA GLY A 284 30.80 -9.01 -23.86
C GLY A 284 30.46 -9.90 -22.67
N LYS A 285 29.18 -10.25 -22.55
CA LYS A 285 28.47 -10.63 -21.30
C LYS A 285 28.38 -9.39 -20.39
N ASN A 286 27.26 -9.16 -19.73
CA ASN A 286 27.01 -7.87 -19.07
C ASN A 286 26.28 -8.09 -17.74
N ALA A 287 25.17 -7.39 -17.52
CA ALA A 287 24.45 -7.37 -16.27
C ALA A 287 24.17 -8.79 -15.74
N VAL A 288 24.44 -8.98 -14.46
CA VAL A 288 24.10 -10.18 -13.71
C VAL A 288 23.29 -9.77 -12.49
N PHE A 289 22.23 -10.51 -12.22
CA PHE A 289 21.48 -10.39 -10.97
C PHE A 289 21.61 -11.70 -10.20
N PHE A 290 21.97 -11.59 -8.93
CA PHE A 290 22.09 -12.71 -8.01
C PHE A 290 20.83 -12.82 -7.15
N VAL A 291 20.25 -14.01 -7.14
CA VAL A 291 19.16 -14.40 -6.23
C VAL A 291 19.52 -15.73 -5.57
N GLY A 292 18.97 -15.99 -4.40
CA GLY A 292 19.31 -17.20 -3.65
C GLY A 292 20.77 -17.23 -3.20
N TYR A 293 21.43 -16.06 -3.08
CA TYR A 293 22.86 -15.99 -2.80
C TYR A 293 23.17 -16.38 -1.35
N ARG A 294 23.83 -17.51 -1.14
CA ARG A 294 24.23 -17.97 0.21
C ARG A 294 25.72 -17.78 0.45
N ASN A 295 26.53 -17.99 -0.58
CA ASN A 295 27.97 -17.79 -0.58
C ASN A 295 28.48 -17.87 -2.03
N GLU A 296 29.79 -17.68 -2.20
CA GLU A 296 30.49 -17.71 -3.49
C GLU A 296 30.33 -19.01 -4.29
N ASN A 297 29.88 -20.09 -3.65
CA ASN A 297 29.72 -21.41 -4.27
C ASN A 297 28.25 -21.84 -4.39
N ASN A 298 27.29 -21.05 -3.90
CA ASN A 298 25.88 -21.42 -3.83
C ASN A 298 24.99 -20.19 -4.06
N TYR A 299 24.50 -20.03 -5.29
CA TYR A 299 23.64 -18.93 -5.71
C TYR A 299 22.98 -19.21 -7.06
N ILE A 300 21.98 -18.42 -7.42
CA ILE A 300 21.44 -18.37 -8.79
C ILE A 300 21.85 -17.05 -9.40
N ARG A 301 22.24 -17.08 -10.68
CA ARG A 301 22.49 -15.90 -11.47
C ARG A 301 21.56 -15.82 -12.68
N VAL A 302 20.98 -14.65 -12.89
CA VAL A 302 20.29 -14.28 -14.11
C VAL A 302 21.25 -13.39 -14.90
N ARG A 303 21.74 -13.90 -16.02
CA ARG A 303 22.79 -13.25 -16.82
C ARG A 303 22.23 -12.73 -18.13
N PHE A 304 22.57 -11.48 -18.45
CA PHE A 304 22.39 -10.90 -19.77
C PHE A 304 23.68 -11.07 -20.57
N ASP A 305 23.65 -11.98 -21.53
CA ASP A 305 24.73 -12.14 -22.49
C ASP A 305 24.45 -11.27 -23.71
N ASN A 306 25.13 -10.15 -23.75
CA ASN A 306 25.01 -9.19 -24.82
C ASN A 306 25.61 -9.67 -26.15
N VAL A 307 26.65 -10.52 -26.11
CA VAL A 307 27.32 -11.01 -27.32
C VAL A 307 26.41 -12.00 -28.04
N SER A 308 25.84 -12.93 -27.29
CA SER A 308 24.93 -13.92 -27.86
C SER A 308 23.48 -13.44 -27.96
N GLY A 309 23.16 -12.28 -27.39
CA GLY A 309 21.80 -11.73 -27.34
C GLY A 309 20.86 -12.64 -26.56
N LYS A 310 21.29 -13.12 -25.39
CA LYS A 310 20.54 -14.09 -24.58
C LYS A 310 20.38 -13.64 -23.14
N ILE A 311 19.27 -14.06 -22.54
CA ILE A 311 19.09 -14.10 -21.10
C ILE A 311 19.20 -15.55 -20.66
N GLY A 312 20.03 -15.82 -19.65
CA GLY A 312 20.23 -17.15 -19.08
C GLY A 312 19.97 -17.17 -17.58
N VAL A 313 19.46 -18.30 -17.09
CA VAL A 313 19.38 -18.60 -15.65
C VAL A 313 20.30 -19.78 -15.39
N GLU A 314 21.24 -19.58 -14.47
CA GLU A 314 22.22 -20.59 -14.07
C GLU A 314 22.21 -20.70 -12.56
N GLU A 315 22.25 -21.93 -12.06
CA GLU A 315 22.35 -22.26 -10.65
C GLU A 315 23.76 -22.76 -10.36
N ILE A 316 24.40 -22.19 -9.35
CA ILE A 316 25.72 -22.58 -8.90
C ILE A 316 25.54 -23.36 -7.61
N VAL A 317 25.99 -24.61 -7.59
CA VAL A 317 25.89 -25.52 -6.44
C VAL A 317 27.26 -26.10 -6.14
N SER A 318 27.79 -25.79 -4.96
CA SER A 318 29.18 -26.15 -4.61
C SER A 318 30.21 -25.76 -5.69
N GLY A 319 29.97 -24.61 -6.34
CA GLY A 319 30.82 -24.08 -7.42
C GLY A 319 30.56 -24.67 -8.81
N ALA A 320 29.76 -25.74 -8.94
CA ALA A 320 29.39 -26.30 -10.24
C ALA A 320 28.23 -25.51 -10.87
N ILE A 321 28.32 -25.24 -12.18
CA ILE A 321 27.31 -24.48 -12.93
C ILE A 321 26.29 -25.45 -13.53
N ASN A 322 25.02 -25.28 -13.15
CA ASN A 322 23.86 -25.95 -13.73
C ASN A 322 23.07 -24.94 -14.57
N ASN A 323 22.97 -25.16 -15.88
CA ASN A 323 22.15 -24.29 -16.73
C ASN A 323 20.67 -24.66 -16.58
N LEU A 324 19.87 -23.72 -16.09
CA LEU A 324 18.43 -23.93 -15.87
C LEU A 324 17.57 -23.43 -17.03
N GLY A 325 18.16 -22.75 -18.02
CA GLY A 325 17.47 -22.29 -19.22
C GLY A 325 18.04 -21.00 -19.78
N SER A 326 17.79 -20.75 -21.07
CA SER A 326 18.10 -19.50 -21.74
C SER A 326 17.11 -19.19 -22.86
N VAL A 327 17.01 -17.92 -23.23
CA VAL A 327 16.17 -17.44 -24.33
C VAL A 327 16.88 -16.31 -25.08
N ASN A 328 16.65 -16.23 -26.39
CA ASN A 328 17.14 -15.11 -27.19
C ASN A 328 16.37 -13.83 -26.80
N TYR A 329 17.09 -12.80 -26.40
CA TYR A 329 16.56 -11.50 -26.04
C TYR A 329 17.60 -10.43 -26.36
N PRO A 330 17.46 -9.69 -27.47
CA PRO A 330 18.36 -8.60 -27.78
C PRO A 330 18.12 -7.44 -26.80
N VAL A 331 19.15 -7.06 -26.04
CA VAL A 331 19.07 -5.94 -25.09
C VAL A 331 19.58 -4.69 -25.77
N ASN A 332 18.83 -3.59 -25.68
CA ASN A 332 19.28 -2.28 -26.15
C ASN A 332 20.36 -1.74 -25.21
N HIS A 333 21.51 -1.36 -25.78
CA HIS A 333 22.57 -0.69 -25.02
C HIS A 333 22.24 0.78 -24.84
N SER A 334 22.93 1.40 -23.90
CA SER A 334 22.80 2.83 -23.65
C SER A 334 21.36 3.28 -23.34
N VAL A 335 20.56 2.36 -22.78
CA VAL A 335 19.18 2.59 -22.33
C VAL A 335 18.97 1.83 -21.03
N TRP A 336 18.25 2.45 -20.09
CA TRP A 336 17.81 1.79 -18.86
C TRP A 336 16.75 0.73 -19.16
N ASN A 337 16.98 -0.48 -18.68
CA ASN A 337 16.04 -1.60 -18.79
C ASN A 337 15.60 -2.03 -17.40
N ARG A 338 14.33 -2.39 -17.23
CA ARG A 338 13.81 -2.90 -15.96
C ARG A 338 13.65 -4.41 -16.00
N ILE A 339 14.19 -5.08 -14.99
CA ILE A 339 14.05 -6.52 -14.77
C ILE A 339 13.20 -6.79 -13.52
N GLU A 340 12.44 -7.89 -13.56
CA GLU A 340 11.95 -8.55 -12.36
C GLU A 340 12.29 -10.04 -12.38
N ILE A 341 12.79 -10.57 -11.27
CA ILE A 341 13.19 -11.96 -11.07
C ILE A 341 12.39 -12.51 -9.90
N TYR A 342 11.46 -13.41 -10.17
CA TYR A 342 10.79 -14.20 -9.15
C TYR A 342 11.61 -15.45 -8.84
N LEU A 343 12.02 -15.61 -7.58
CA LEU A 343 12.62 -16.81 -7.04
C LEU A 343 11.55 -17.65 -6.31
N GLY A 344 11.29 -18.84 -6.82
CA GLY A 344 10.52 -19.89 -6.13
C GLY A 344 11.08 -21.25 -6.53
N ASN A 345 10.24 -22.30 -6.62
CA ASN A 345 10.69 -23.61 -7.15
C ASN A 345 11.25 -23.51 -8.58
N ARG A 346 10.85 -22.48 -9.34
CA ARG A 346 11.44 -22.09 -10.62
C ARG A 346 11.70 -20.60 -10.59
N VAL A 347 12.71 -20.17 -11.33
CA VAL A 347 13.00 -18.76 -11.56
C VAL A 347 12.18 -18.28 -12.75
N LYS A 348 11.50 -17.15 -12.58
CA LYS A 348 10.81 -16.47 -13.67
C LYS A 348 11.43 -15.09 -13.86
N VAL A 349 11.80 -14.78 -15.10
CA VAL A 349 12.41 -13.51 -15.48
C VAL A 349 11.45 -12.72 -16.34
N TYR A 350 11.19 -11.50 -15.92
CA TYR A 350 10.38 -10.52 -16.63
C TYR A 350 11.26 -9.35 -17.03
N ILE A 351 11.10 -8.87 -18.27
CA ILE A 351 11.74 -7.64 -18.73
C ILE A 351 10.63 -6.70 -19.17
N ASN A 352 10.63 -5.47 -18.66
CA ASN A 352 9.60 -4.47 -18.94
C ASN A 352 8.19 -5.06 -18.76
N LYS A 353 7.98 -5.79 -17.65
CA LYS A 353 6.74 -6.48 -17.24
C LYS A 353 6.30 -7.66 -18.12
N SER A 354 7.05 -8.03 -19.15
CA SER A 354 6.75 -9.19 -19.99
C SER A 354 7.52 -10.41 -19.50
N LEU A 355 6.85 -11.55 -19.30
CA LEU A 355 7.52 -12.81 -18.95
C LEU A 355 8.39 -13.24 -20.14
N VAL A 356 9.71 -13.34 -19.92
CA VAL A 356 10.69 -13.69 -20.96
C VAL A 356 11.19 -15.13 -20.79
N LEU A 357 11.40 -15.58 -19.55
CA LEU A 357 11.97 -16.90 -19.28
C LEU A 357 11.35 -17.52 -18.02
N THR A 358 11.07 -18.82 -18.06
CA THR A 358 10.82 -19.67 -16.88
C THR A 358 11.84 -20.79 -16.88
N SER A 359 12.60 -20.92 -15.79
CA SER A 359 13.67 -21.90 -15.67
C SER A 359 13.17 -23.32 -15.43
N LEU A 360 14.06 -24.31 -15.55
CA LEU A 360 13.95 -25.61 -14.89
C LEU A 360 13.90 -25.43 -13.36
N PRO A 361 13.38 -26.42 -12.61
CA PRO A 361 13.36 -26.36 -11.15
C PRO A 361 14.75 -26.14 -10.55
N VAL A 362 14.82 -25.31 -9.50
CA VAL A 362 16.06 -25.08 -8.74
C VAL A 362 16.32 -26.27 -7.83
N SER A 363 17.59 -26.59 -7.58
CA SER A 363 17.98 -27.73 -6.75
C SER A 363 17.94 -27.44 -5.24
N PHE A 364 18.14 -26.19 -4.83
CA PHE A 364 18.08 -25.81 -3.42
C PHE A 364 16.71 -25.28 -2.99
N GLU A 365 16.35 -25.51 -1.72
CA GLU A 365 15.07 -25.10 -1.17
C GLU A 365 14.92 -23.56 -1.13
N PRO A 366 13.93 -22.96 -1.83
CA PRO A 366 13.73 -21.51 -1.84
C PRO A 366 13.27 -20.91 -0.51
N SER A 367 12.88 -21.75 0.46
CA SER A 367 12.47 -21.33 1.80
C SER A 367 13.63 -20.83 2.66
N LEU A 368 14.86 -21.25 2.33
CA LEU A 368 16.06 -20.95 3.11
C LEU A 368 16.54 -19.51 2.93
N ASN A 369 17.16 -18.97 3.98
CA ASN A 369 17.72 -17.63 3.99
C ASN A 369 18.74 -17.44 2.86
N SER A 370 18.60 -16.33 2.13
CA SER A 370 19.51 -15.95 1.05
C SER A 370 19.61 -14.44 0.89
N ARG A 371 20.64 -14.00 0.19
CA ARG A 371 20.89 -12.60 -0.18
C ARG A 371 20.54 -12.37 -1.65
N VAL A 372 20.47 -11.10 -2.02
CA VAL A 372 20.35 -10.64 -3.40
C VAL A 372 21.54 -9.76 -3.77
N GLY A 373 21.83 -9.68 -5.06
CA GLY A 373 22.96 -8.90 -5.53
C GLY A 373 22.92 -8.60 -7.01
N VAL A 374 23.94 -7.88 -7.45
CA VAL A 374 24.21 -7.51 -8.84
C VAL A 374 25.65 -7.84 -9.19
N GLY A 375 25.94 -8.02 -10.48
CA GLY A 375 27.27 -8.39 -10.95
C GLY A 375 27.52 -8.01 -12.39
N VAL A 376 28.79 -8.05 -12.77
CA VAL A 376 29.24 -7.70 -14.12
C VAL A 376 30.23 -8.76 -14.62
N ASP A 377 29.90 -9.36 -15.76
CA ASP A 377 30.67 -10.40 -16.43
C ASP A 377 31.35 -9.80 -17.67
N TYR A 378 32.60 -9.35 -17.57
CA TYR A 378 33.36 -8.81 -18.72
C TYR A 378 32.74 -7.59 -19.45
N GLY A 379 32.50 -6.51 -18.71
CA GLY A 379 31.95 -5.26 -19.23
C GLY A 379 31.79 -4.16 -18.18
N LYS A 380 30.92 -3.19 -18.46
CA LYS A 380 30.51 -2.13 -17.52
C LYS A 380 28.98 -2.04 -17.48
N THR A 381 28.39 -2.03 -16.28
CA THR A 381 26.93 -1.94 -16.08
C THR A 381 26.60 -1.02 -14.91
N GLY A 382 25.61 -0.15 -15.08
CA GLY A 382 25.00 0.63 -14.01
C GLY A 382 23.73 -0.06 -13.51
N PHE A 383 23.46 0.00 -12.22
CA PHE A 383 22.31 -0.56 -11.53
C PHE A 383 21.63 0.49 -10.67
N ASP A 384 20.30 0.49 -10.67
CA ASP A 384 19.49 1.46 -9.93
C ASP A 384 18.11 0.88 -9.55
N ASN A 385 17.38 1.54 -8.66
CA ASN A 385 16.01 1.24 -8.25
C ASN A 385 15.78 -0.24 -7.90
N ILE A 386 16.75 -0.83 -7.17
CA ILE A 386 16.67 -2.22 -6.72
C ILE A 386 15.57 -2.31 -5.67
N SER A 387 14.70 -3.32 -5.79
CA SER A 387 13.68 -3.58 -4.76
C SER A 387 13.43 -5.07 -4.58
N LEU A 388 13.06 -5.47 -3.37
CA LEU A 388 12.72 -6.85 -3.04
C LEU A 388 11.33 -6.92 -2.41
N ARG A 389 10.48 -7.83 -2.93
CA ARG A 389 9.14 -8.11 -2.40
C ARG A 389 9.02 -9.59 -2.03
N TYR A 390 8.35 -9.92 -0.93
CA TYR A 390 8.09 -11.31 -0.58
C TYR A 390 7.19 -11.99 -1.63
N GLY A 391 7.50 -13.24 -1.93
CA GLY A 391 6.69 -14.14 -2.76
C GLY A 391 5.54 -14.73 -1.95
N LYS A 392 4.66 -15.47 -2.63
CA LYS A 392 3.48 -16.08 -2.00
C LYS A 392 3.89 -17.08 -0.92
N GLU A 393 3.02 -17.21 0.10
CA GLU A 393 3.12 -18.15 1.22
C GLU A 393 4.31 -17.87 2.13
N LYS A 394 4.04 -17.15 3.22
CA LYS A 394 5.03 -16.72 4.20
C LYS A 394 4.71 -17.26 5.58
N THR A 395 5.70 -17.91 6.18
CA THR A 395 5.73 -18.22 7.61
C THR A 395 6.55 -17.14 8.31
N PHE A 396 6.00 -16.63 9.40
CA PHE A 396 6.61 -15.63 10.27
C PHE A 396 7.14 -16.31 11.54
N GLN A 397 8.22 -15.76 12.07
CA GLN A 397 8.81 -16.16 13.34
C GLN A 397 9.12 -14.90 14.17
N GLY A 398 9.42 -15.09 15.46
CA GLY A 398 9.84 -14.01 16.34
C GLY A 398 8.72 -13.33 17.14
N PHE A 399 7.47 -13.72 16.94
CA PHE A 399 6.34 -13.22 17.75
C PHE A 399 6.34 -13.82 19.17
N SER A 400 6.01 -12.98 20.14
CA SER A 400 5.61 -13.39 21.49
C SER A 400 4.13 -13.73 21.47
N LEU A 401 3.77 -14.95 21.85
CA LEU A 401 2.40 -15.42 21.71
C LEU A 401 1.59 -15.17 22.97
N THR A 402 0.39 -14.61 22.78
CA THR A 402 -0.53 -14.27 23.88
C THR A 402 -1.84 -15.03 23.74
N LYS A 403 -2.65 -15.02 24.79
CA LYS A 403 -3.98 -15.63 24.78
C LYS A 403 -5.07 -14.63 24.38
N VAL A 404 -4.77 -13.78 23.41
CA VAL A 404 -5.70 -12.75 22.93
C VAL A 404 -6.55 -13.30 21.78
N TYR A 405 -7.85 -13.02 21.82
CA TYR A 405 -8.82 -13.44 20.81
C TYR A 405 -9.79 -12.30 20.45
N PRO A 406 -10.43 -12.30 19.26
CA PRO A 406 -11.49 -11.36 18.95
C PRO A 406 -12.69 -11.51 19.91
N LYS A 407 -13.12 -10.43 20.56
CA LYS A 407 -14.23 -10.42 21.53
C LYS A 407 -15.57 -10.89 20.94
N ASP A 408 -15.79 -10.66 19.65
CA ASP A 408 -17.01 -11.01 18.93
C ASP A 408 -16.93 -12.34 18.17
N ASP A 409 -15.88 -13.15 18.43
CA ASP A 409 -15.60 -14.46 17.81
C ASP A 409 -15.49 -14.45 16.27
N ARG A 410 -15.42 -13.27 15.66
CA ARG A 410 -15.34 -13.08 14.21
C ARG A 410 -13.94 -13.36 13.68
N LYS A 411 -13.76 -14.58 13.18
CA LYS A 411 -12.47 -15.07 12.65
C LYS A 411 -11.93 -14.25 11.50
N GLU A 412 -12.79 -13.58 10.72
CA GLU A 412 -12.35 -12.75 9.59
C GLU A 412 -11.46 -11.57 10.00
N LYS A 413 -11.45 -11.21 11.29
CA LYS A 413 -10.58 -10.19 11.88
C LYS A 413 -9.16 -10.68 12.15
N ILE A 414 -8.94 -11.99 12.21
CA ILE A 414 -7.65 -12.60 12.50
C ILE A 414 -6.86 -12.68 11.19
N ILE A 415 -5.77 -11.92 11.12
CA ILE A 415 -4.93 -11.84 9.90
C ILE A 415 -3.77 -12.79 9.98
N LEU A 416 -3.15 -12.87 11.15
CA LEU A 416 -2.10 -13.81 11.44
C LEU A 416 -2.53 -14.71 12.60
N LEU A 417 -2.24 -16.00 12.45
CA LEU A 417 -2.46 -17.00 13.48
C LEU A 417 -1.30 -17.99 13.52
N GLN A 418 -1.10 -18.57 14.68
CA GLN A 418 -0.20 -19.68 14.89
C GLN A 418 -0.71 -20.93 14.13
N ASN A 419 0.16 -21.54 13.32
CA ASN A 419 -0.24 -22.58 12.37
C ASN A 419 -0.93 -23.81 13.03
N VAL A 420 -0.45 -24.23 14.21
CA VAL A 420 -0.92 -25.48 14.85
C VAL A 420 -2.15 -25.26 15.73
N THR A 421 -2.16 -24.20 16.52
CA THR A 421 -3.16 -23.97 17.58
C THR A 421 -4.13 -22.85 17.26
N SER A 422 -3.96 -22.19 16.11
CA SER A 422 -4.79 -21.07 15.66
C SER A 422 -4.84 -19.89 16.64
N VAL A 423 -3.83 -19.73 17.49
CA VAL A 423 -3.71 -18.57 18.38
C VAL A 423 -3.52 -17.31 17.53
N PRO A 424 -4.37 -16.30 17.66
CA PRO A 424 -4.21 -15.05 16.92
C PRO A 424 -2.93 -14.31 17.30
N VAL A 425 -2.29 -13.73 16.30
CA VAL A 425 -1.08 -12.90 16.46
C VAL A 425 -1.30 -11.49 15.91
N CYS A 426 -2.22 -11.34 14.95
CA CYS A 426 -2.64 -10.05 14.43
C CYS A 426 -4.16 -10.01 14.29
N ILE A 427 -4.80 -9.04 14.92
CA ILE A 427 -6.26 -8.83 14.87
C ILE A 427 -6.54 -7.41 14.39
N LEU A 428 -7.46 -7.28 13.45
CA LEU A 428 -7.92 -6.00 12.94
C LEU A 428 -9.34 -5.70 13.37
N ASN A 429 -9.64 -4.43 13.59
CA ASN A 429 -10.99 -3.94 13.77
C ASN A 429 -11.21 -2.66 12.95
N GLN A 430 -12.43 -2.45 12.48
CA GLN A 430 -12.80 -1.28 11.70
C GLN A 430 -14.28 -0.97 11.90
N HIS A 431 -14.70 0.22 11.48
CA HIS A 431 -16.06 0.72 11.70
C HIS A 431 -16.40 0.78 13.20
N ILE A 432 -15.44 1.28 13.98
CA ILE A 432 -15.42 1.21 15.43
C ILE A 432 -16.35 2.26 16.04
N VAL A 433 -16.25 3.51 15.59
CA VAL A 433 -17.05 4.63 16.10
C VAL A 433 -17.92 5.15 14.97
N ASP A 434 -19.24 4.95 15.07
CA ASP A 434 -20.23 5.43 14.10
C ASP A 434 -19.92 5.02 12.65
N GLY A 435 -19.39 3.80 12.47
CA GLY A 435 -19.01 3.29 11.15
C GLY A 435 -17.62 3.76 10.65
N SER A 436 -16.86 4.48 11.48
CA SER A 436 -15.54 5.04 11.16
C SER A 436 -14.42 4.46 12.03
N GLY A 437 -13.18 4.63 11.57
CA GLY A 437 -11.99 4.31 12.35
C GLY A 437 -11.50 2.88 12.20
N ARG A 438 -10.20 2.67 12.42
CA ARG A 438 -9.49 1.40 12.22
C ARG A 438 -8.50 1.17 13.36
N THR A 439 -8.39 -0.06 13.83
CA THR A 439 -7.36 -0.46 14.79
C THR A 439 -6.73 -1.77 14.37
N ALA A 440 -5.43 -1.91 14.60
CA ALA A 440 -4.71 -3.17 14.43
C ALA A 440 -3.95 -3.46 15.72
N TRP A 441 -4.15 -4.65 16.29
CA TRP A 441 -3.27 -5.19 17.30
C TRP A 441 -2.37 -6.24 16.66
N LEU A 442 -1.07 -6.12 16.90
CA LEU A 442 -0.04 -7.07 16.52
C LEU A 442 0.72 -7.47 17.79
N SER A 443 0.81 -8.78 18.03
CA SER A 443 1.55 -9.29 19.18
C SER A 443 3.02 -8.87 19.11
N GLY A 444 3.60 -8.50 20.24
CA GLY A 444 5.00 -8.06 20.34
C GLY A 444 5.99 -9.16 19.94
N GLY A 445 7.28 -8.85 19.88
CA GLY A 445 8.31 -9.83 19.54
C GLY A 445 9.60 -9.22 19.02
N VAL A 446 10.46 -10.07 18.44
CA VAL A 446 11.68 -9.66 17.73
C VAL A 446 11.28 -9.10 16.36
N GLU A 447 11.65 -7.85 16.07
CA GLU A 447 11.28 -7.17 14.82
C GLU A 447 12.16 -7.62 13.65
N THR A 448 11.85 -8.78 13.08
CA THR A 448 12.45 -9.24 11.81
C THR A 448 11.99 -8.39 10.63
N ASN A 449 12.65 -8.50 9.47
CA ASN A 449 12.28 -7.77 8.25
C ASN A 449 10.82 -8.07 7.81
N GLU A 450 10.34 -9.29 8.08
CA GLU A 450 8.94 -9.67 7.89
C GLU A 450 7.99 -8.85 8.77
N ILE A 451 8.31 -8.74 10.06
CA ILE A 451 7.49 -8.01 11.02
C ILE A 451 7.50 -6.51 10.71
N LYS A 452 8.66 -5.95 10.33
CA LYS A 452 8.78 -4.56 9.87
C LYS A 452 7.89 -4.29 8.65
N THR A 453 7.91 -5.17 7.65
CA THR A 453 7.06 -5.07 6.44
C THR A 453 5.58 -5.18 6.81
N LEU A 454 5.23 -6.03 7.76
CA LEU A 454 3.86 -6.15 8.27
C LEU A 454 3.42 -4.88 9.00
N ILE A 455 4.24 -4.31 9.88
CA ILE A 455 3.95 -3.04 10.58
C ILE A 455 3.66 -1.95 9.56
N LYS A 456 4.51 -1.81 8.53
CA LYS A 456 4.29 -0.87 7.43
C LYS A 456 2.96 -1.10 6.71
N SER A 457 2.63 -2.37 6.44
CA SER A 457 1.36 -2.76 5.81
C SER A 457 0.14 -2.42 6.68
N LEU A 458 0.24 -2.63 8.00
CA LEU A 458 -0.80 -2.27 8.97
C LEU A 458 -1.00 -0.76 9.05
N ILE A 459 0.09 0.02 9.05
CA ILE A 459 0.02 1.49 9.04
C ILE A 459 -0.64 1.99 7.76
N VAL A 460 -0.24 1.47 6.59
CA VAL A 460 -0.87 1.84 5.31
C VAL A 460 -2.37 1.51 5.30
N TRP A 461 -2.75 0.35 5.83
CA TRP A 461 -4.17 -0.03 5.96
C TRP A 461 -4.94 0.84 6.96
N ALA A 462 -4.36 1.09 8.13
CA ALA A 462 -4.97 1.87 9.21
C ALA A 462 -5.16 3.34 8.82
N ALA A 463 -4.30 3.89 7.96
CA ALA A 463 -4.41 5.25 7.42
C ALA A 463 -5.69 5.47 6.61
N GLY A 464 -6.34 4.38 6.20
CA GLY A 464 -7.59 4.38 5.47
C GLY A 464 -7.39 4.41 3.96
N ASN A 465 -8.51 4.22 3.25
CA ASN A 465 -8.54 4.02 1.81
C ASN A 465 -9.25 5.17 1.07
N LYS A 466 -9.42 6.31 1.72
CA LYS A 466 -10.04 7.52 1.16
C LYS A 466 -9.03 8.65 1.17
N TYR A 467 -8.90 9.31 0.04
CA TYR A 467 -8.04 10.48 -0.13
C TYR A 467 -8.84 11.63 -0.72
N THR A 468 -8.97 12.71 0.05
CA THR A 468 -9.58 13.96 -0.42
C THR A 468 -8.48 14.79 -1.08
N VAL A 469 -8.57 14.93 -2.40
CA VAL A 469 -7.59 15.67 -3.21
C VAL A 469 -7.90 17.17 -3.18
N ILE A 470 -9.18 17.50 -3.29
CA ILE A 470 -9.71 18.86 -3.23
C ILE A 470 -10.93 18.84 -2.33
N ASP A 471 -10.90 19.66 -1.28
CA ASP A 471 -11.97 19.77 -0.30
C ASP A 471 -12.60 21.16 -0.36
N ASN A 472 -13.83 21.23 -0.82
CA ASN A 472 -14.63 22.45 -0.84
C ASN A 472 -15.99 22.12 -0.26
N GLU A 473 -16.56 23.03 0.53
CA GLU A 473 -17.94 22.89 0.98
C GLU A 473 -18.89 23.24 -0.16
N LEU A 474 -19.87 22.38 -0.43
CA LEU A 474 -20.72 22.46 -1.62
C LEU A 474 -22.21 22.55 -1.26
N LYS A 475 -22.92 23.50 -1.87
CA LYS A 475 -24.38 23.58 -1.82
C LYS A 475 -25.01 22.83 -2.99
N LYS A 476 -26.08 22.07 -2.73
CA LYS A 476 -26.78 21.23 -3.72
C LYS A 476 -25.82 20.30 -4.52
N PRO A 477 -25.02 19.46 -3.84
CA PRO A 477 -23.97 18.69 -4.50
C PRO A 477 -24.52 17.64 -5.46
N ALA A 478 -23.92 17.55 -6.65
CA ALA A 478 -24.10 16.45 -7.60
C ALA A 478 -22.76 15.75 -7.83
N SER A 479 -22.73 14.43 -7.68
CA SER A 479 -21.48 13.64 -7.76
C SER A 479 -21.47 12.73 -8.97
N ALA A 480 -20.36 12.65 -9.70
CA ALA A 480 -20.07 11.62 -10.69
C ALA A 480 -18.93 10.72 -10.21
N ALA A 481 -18.88 9.48 -10.70
CA ALA A 481 -17.84 8.55 -10.32
C ALA A 481 -17.30 7.74 -11.50
N LEU A 482 -16.01 7.47 -11.48
CA LEU A 482 -15.30 6.61 -12.42
C LEU A 482 -14.50 5.56 -11.65
N PHE A 483 -14.54 4.33 -12.13
CA PHE A 483 -13.68 3.26 -11.64
C PHE A 483 -12.45 3.14 -12.55
N LYS A 484 -11.26 3.12 -11.93
CA LYS A 484 -9.99 2.99 -12.63
C LYS A 484 -9.15 1.92 -11.96
N SER A 485 -8.49 1.08 -12.76
CA SER A 485 -7.56 0.07 -12.26
C SER A 485 -6.14 0.49 -12.60
N PHE A 486 -5.27 0.54 -11.59
CA PHE A 486 -3.83 0.70 -11.75
C PHE A 486 -3.14 -0.67 -11.66
N SER A 487 -2.13 -0.93 -12.49
CA SER A 487 -1.48 -2.24 -12.57
C SER A 487 0.02 -2.17 -12.86
N GLU A 488 0.80 -1.45 -12.06
CA GLU A 488 2.26 -1.44 -12.22
C GLU A 488 2.97 -2.26 -11.16
N ASN A 489 2.68 -2.01 -9.89
CA ASN A 489 3.32 -2.68 -8.77
C ASN A 489 2.33 -3.41 -7.87
N MET A 490 1.06 -2.99 -7.86
CA MET A 490 -0.03 -3.66 -7.14
C MET A 490 -1.34 -3.44 -7.91
N PRO A 491 -2.16 -4.48 -8.17
CA PRO A 491 -3.50 -4.26 -8.73
C PRO A 491 -4.31 -3.35 -7.78
N GLU A 492 -4.71 -2.16 -8.20
CA GLU A 492 -5.44 -1.20 -7.36
C GLU A 492 -6.63 -0.64 -8.14
N THR A 493 -7.85 -1.09 -7.81
CA THR A 493 -9.07 -0.53 -8.36
C THR A 493 -9.55 0.60 -7.48
N VAL A 494 -9.43 1.83 -7.97
CA VAL A 494 -9.88 3.04 -7.29
C VAL A 494 -11.23 3.49 -7.83
N LYS A 495 -11.98 4.19 -6.98
CA LYS A 495 -13.19 4.91 -7.36
C LYS A 495 -12.94 6.41 -7.19
N ILE A 496 -12.88 7.11 -8.30
CA ILE A 496 -12.70 8.56 -8.34
C ILE A 496 -14.08 9.20 -8.30
N VAL A 497 -14.32 10.11 -7.35
CA VAL A 497 -15.59 10.80 -7.13
C VAL A 497 -15.36 12.29 -7.27
N LEU A 498 -15.95 12.87 -8.32
CA LEU A 498 -16.00 14.32 -8.52
C LEU A 498 -17.38 14.80 -8.09
N THR A 499 -17.43 15.72 -7.14
CA THR A 499 -18.66 16.37 -6.72
C THR A 499 -18.62 17.82 -7.14
N LEU A 500 -19.66 18.28 -7.84
CA LEU A 500 -19.88 19.68 -8.20
C LEU A 500 -21.00 20.25 -7.34
N GLY A 501 -20.91 21.52 -6.98
CA GLY A 501 -21.98 22.24 -6.29
C GLY A 501 -21.82 23.74 -6.45
N TYR A 502 -22.79 24.49 -5.95
CA TYR A 502 -22.69 25.94 -5.95
C TYR A 502 -22.00 26.44 -4.68
N ALA A 503 -21.35 27.60 -4.76
CA ALA A 503 -20.90 28.32 -3.59
C ALA A 503 -22.09 28.66 -2.66
N PHE A 504 -21.81 28.78 -1.36
CA PHE A 504 -22.84 29.04 -0.34
C PHE A 504 -23.55 30.37 -0.50
#